data_AF-A0A956A8Z9-F1
#
_entry.id   AF-A0A956A8Z9-F1
#
_cell.length_a   1.000
_cell.length_b   1.000
_cell.length_c   1.000
_cell.angle_alpha   90.00
_cell.angle_beta   90.00
_cell.angle_gamma   90.00
#
_symmetry.space_group_name_H-M   'P 1'
#
loop_
_entity.id
_entity.type
_entity.pdbx_description
1 polymer ?
#
loop_
_entity_poly.entity_id
_entity_poly.type
_entity_poly.pdbx_seq_one_letter_code
_entity_poly.pdbx_strand_id
1 'polypeptide(L)'
;MARGMVQIDENRCKGCGLCVDACPPKILQLSTSRFNAIGYRPVEVIDVKSCTGCAVCAVMCPDVVFRVYRERKRSKQAAVPA
;
A
#
# COMPACT_ATOMS: atom_id res chain seq x y z
N MET A 1 -11.22 -11.84 -6.41
CA MET A 1 -9.97 -11.56 -5.67
C MET A 1 -10.24 -10.48 -4.62
N ALA A 2 -9.44 -10.40 -3.55
CA ALA A 2 -9.60 -9.33 -2.55
C ALA A 2 -9.09 -8.00 -3.14
N ARG A 3 -9.79 -6.90 -2.85
CA ARG A 3 -9.39 -5.54 -3.22
C ARG A 3 -8.93 -4.78 -1.99
N GLY A 4 -7.99 -3.87 -2.21
CA GLY A 4 -7.48 -2.98 -1.18
C GLY A 4 -6.98 -1.66 -1.75
N MET A 5 -6.51 -0.80 -0.86
CA MET A 5 -5.87 0.46 -1.18
C MET A 5 -4.80 0.77 -0.14
N VAL A 6 -3.83 1.61 -0.51
CA VAL A 6 -2.80 2.09 0.41
C VAL A 6 -2.76 3.61 0.40
N GLN A 7 -2.51 4.20 1.56
CA GLN A 7 -2.15 5.60 1.71
C GLN A 7 -0.69 5.67 2.17
N ILE A 8 0.07 6.61 1.61
CA ILE A 8 1.50 6.76 1.84
C ILE A 8 1.72 8.13 2.49
N ASP A 9 2.40 8.15 3.63
CA ASP A 9 2.91 9.38 4.23
C ASP A 9 4.22 9.78 3.54
N GLU A 10 4.11 10.63 2.52
CA GLU A 10 5.27 11.07 1.75
C GLU A 10 6.27 11.87 2.60
N ASN A 11 5.86 12.52 3.68
CA ASN A 11 6.77 13.32 4.53
C ASN A 11 7.75 12.46 5.32
N ARG A 12 7.48 11.17 5.45
CA ARG A 12 8.33 10.20 6.16
C ARG A 12 9.00 9.19 5.23
N CYS A 13 8.59 9.14 3.97
CA CYS A 13 9.14 8.20 3.00
C CYS A 13 10.57 8.59 2.61
N LYS A 14 11.53 7.70 2.86
CA LYS A 14 12.95 7.89 2.48
C LYS A 14 13.32 7.29 1.12
N GLY A 15 12.34 6.86 0.33
CA GLY A 15 12.57 6.37 -1.03
C GLY A 15 13.49 5.13 -1.13
N CYS A 16 13.54 4.26 -0.11
CA CYS A 16 14.48 3.13 -0.06
C CYS A 16 14.17 1.97 -1.03
N GLY A 17 12.99 1.94 -1.63
CA GLY A 17 12.62 0.92 -2.63
C GLY A 17 12.20 -0.45 -2.08
N LEU A 18 12.41 -0.77 -0.80
CA LEU A 18 12.08 -2.09 -0.24
C LEU A 18 10.62 -2.53 -0.48
N CYS A 19 9.68 -1.60 -0.38
CA CYS A 19 8.26 -1.87 -0.65
C CYS A 19 7.96 -2.15 -2.13
N VAL A 20 8.74 -1.59 -3.06
CA VAL A 20 8.62 -1.83 -4.51
C VAL A 20 8.96 -3.29 -4.81
N ASP A 21 10.07 -3.76 -4.24
CA ASP A 21 10.51 -5.15 -4.41
C ASP A 21 9.53 -6.14 -3.75
N ALA A 22 9.07 -5.81 -2.54
CA ALA A 22 8.21 -6.69 -1.76
C ALA A 22 6.76 -6.76 -2.26
N CYS A 23 6.29 -5.79 -3.05
CA CYS A 23 4.90 -5.74 -3.51
C CYS A 23 4.58 -6.90 -4.47
N PRO A 24 3.73 -7.88 -4.10
CA PRO A 24 3.44 -9.02 -4.97
C PRO A 24 2.79 -8.64 -6.32
N PRO A 25 1.80 -7.72 -6.37
CA PRO A 25 1.23 -7.30 -7.65
C PRO A 25 2.07 -6.23 -8.39
N LYS A 26 3.24 -5.85 -7.85
CA LYS A 26 4.18 -4.88 -8.47
C LYS A 26 3.53 -3.55 -8.87
N ILE A 27 2.74 -2.99 -7.95
CA ILE A 27 2.00 -1.72 -8.17
C ILE A 27 2.67 -0.48 -7.58
N LEU A 28 3.87 -0.61 -7.02
CA LEU A 28 4.60 0.48 -6.38
C LEU A 28 5.83 0.81 -7.21
N GLN A 29 6.18 2.10 -7.29
CA GLN A 29 7.46 2.55 -7.85
C GLN A 29 7.99 3.74 -7.05
N LEU A 30 9.30 4.01 -7.15
CA LEU A 30 9.84 5.28 -6.69
C LEU A 30 9.49 6.36 -7.72
N SER A 31 9.10 7.54 -7.25
CA SER A 31 8.75 8.62 -8.13
C SER A 31 9.94 9.05 -8.98
N THR A 32 9.73 9.18 -10.29
CA THR A 32 10.76 9.62 -11.24
C THR A 32 10.75 11.13 -11.46
N SER A 33 9.63 11.79 -11.14
CA SER A 33 9.37 13.18 -11.49
C SER A 33 9.36 14.16 -10.31
N ARG A 34 9.24 13.68 -9.06
CA ARG A 34 9.18 14.56 -7.88
C ARG A 34 10.06 14.10 -6.72
N PHE A 35 10.33 15.07 -5.85
CA PHE A 35 10.89 14.87 -4.52
C PHE A 35 9.85 15.29 -3.46
N ASN A 36 9.91 14.68 -2.28
CA ASN A 36 9.12 15.11 -1.12
C ASN A 36 9.84 16.24 -0.35
N ALA A 37 9.21 16.74 0.72
CA ALA A 37 9.73 17.85 1.53
C ALA A 37 11.08 17.55 2.22
N ILE A 38 11.43 16.27 2.39
CA ILE A 38 12.69 15.83 2.98
C ILE A 38 13.75 15.41 1.95
N GLY A 39 13.52 15.72 0.66
CA GLY A 39 14.51 15.56 -0.41
C GLY A 39 14.65 14.15 -1.00
N TYR A 40 13.76 13.22 -0.67
CA TYR A 40 13.76 11.87 -1.23
C TYR A 40 12.74 11.73 -2.37
N ARG A 41 12.95 10.73 -3.22
CA ARG A 41 11.94 10.30 -4.20
C ARG A 41 10.93 9.38 -3.49
N PRO A 42 9.72 9.85 -3.17
CA PRO A 42 8.77 9.04 -2.43
C PRO A 42 8.29 7.87 -3.29
N VAL A 43 7.77 6.83 -2.64
CA VAL A 43 7.06 5.75 -3.33
C VAL A 43 5.69 6.25 -3.79
N GLU A 44 5.26 5.82 -4.96
CA GLU A 44 3.95 6.10 -5.55
C GLU A 44 3.30 4.81 -6.07
N VAL A 45 1.97 4.84 -6.19
CA VAL A 45 1.17 3.71 -6.69
C VAL A 45 0.90 3.90 -8.18
N ILE A 46 1.32 2.95 -9.01
CA ILE A 46 1.11 2.99 -10.47
C ILE A 46 -0.19 2.32 -10.90
N ASP A 47 -0.67 1.35 -10.13
CA ASP A 47 -1.92 0.65 -10.40
C ASP A 47 -2.69 0.38 -9.11
N VAL A 48 -3.62 1.28 -8.79
CA VAL A 48 -4.46 1.18 -7.60
C VAL A 48 -5.41 -0.02 -7.69
N LYS A 49 -5.83 -0.43 -8.89
CA LYS A 49 -6.86 -1.47 -9.09
C LYS A 49 -6.33 -2.86 -8.75
N SER A 50 -5.04 -3.09 -8.90
CA SER A 50 -4.38 -4.37 -8.61
C SER A 50 -3.97 -4.53 -7.14
N CYS A 51 -4.22 -3.53 -6.27
CA CYS A 51 -3.94 -3.65 -4.85
C CYS A 51 -4.87 -4.67 -4.17
N THR A 52 -4.27 -5.64 -3.46
CA THR A 52 -5.01 -6.71 -2.76
C THR A 52 -5.23 -6.43 -1.28
N GLY A 53 -4.62 -5.36 -0.74
CA GLY A 53 -4.63 -5.06 0.69
C GLY A 53 -3.86 -6.09 1.54
N CYS A 54 -2.81 -6.72 1.00
CA CYS A 54 -2.02 -7.76 1.70
C CYS A 54 -1.11 -7.25 2.82
N ALA A 55 -0.89 -5.93 2.91
CA ALA A 55 -0.05 -5.26 3.91
C ALA A 55 1.46 -5.57 3.91
N VAL A 56 1.98 -6.32 2.92
CA VAL A 56 3.42 -6.59 2.81
C VAL A 56 4.26 -5.31 2.73
N CYS A 57 3.77 -4.28 2.01
CA CYS A 57 4.44 -2.98 1.94
C CYS A 57 4.55 -2.28 3.31
N ALA A 58 3.55 -2.43 4.18
CA ALA A 58 3.56 -1.86 5.52
C ALA A 58 4.53 -2.61 6.43
N VAL A 59 4.56 -3.95 6.32
CA VAL A 59 5.46 -4.81 7.13
C VAL A 59 6.92 -4.57 6.77
N MET A 60 7.26 -4.43 5.49
CA MET A 60 8.64 -4.22 5.04
C MET A 60 9.12 -2.77 5.15
N CYS A 61 8.24 -1.81 5.44
CA CYS A 61 8.62 -0.41 5.49
C CYS A 61 9.27 -0.07 6.85
N PRO A 62 10.58 0.26 6.88
CA PRO A 62 11.26 0.59 8.14
C PRO A 62 10.74 1.89 8.77
N ASP A 63 10.24 2.82 7.96
CA ASP A 63 9.71 4.11 8.42
C ASP A 63 8.18 4.08 8.68
N VAL A 64 7.51 2.93 8.47
CA VAL A 64 6.08 2.73 8.74
C VAL A 64 5.19 3.81 8.09
N VAL A 65 5.38 4.03 6.79
CA VAL A 65 4.68 5.12 6.05
C VAL A 65 3.36 4.70 5.41
N PHE A 66 3.02 3.41 5.43
CA PHE A 66 1.83 2.89 4.76
C PHE A 66 0.66 2.71 5.73
N ARG A 67 -0.51 3.25 5.37
CA ARG A 67 -1.80 2.76 5.89
C ARG A 67 -2.45 1.88 4.83
N VAL A 68 -2.85 0.67 5.23
CA VAL A 68 -3.38 -0.34 4.31
C VAL A 68 -4.83 -0.60 4.63
N TYR A 69 -5.69 -0.50 3.60
CA TYR A 69 -7.10 -0.78 3.71
C TYR A 69 -7.44 -1.98 2.84
N ARG A 70 -8.28 -2.87 3.37
CA ARG A 70 -8.73 -4.06 2.68
C ARG A 70 -10.23 -4.15 2.74
N GLU A 71 -10.87 -4.36 1.60
CA GLU A 71 -12.31 -4.57 1.56
C GLU A 71 -12.67 -5.83 2.34
N ARG A 72 -13.60 -5.71 3.30
CA ARG A 72 -14.17 -6.88 3.97
C ARG A 72 -15.02 -7.62 2.96
N LYS A 73 -14.72 -8.90 2.71
CA LYS A 73 -15.67 -9.77 2.00
C LYS A 73 -16.94 -9.83 2.84
N ARG A 74 -18.06 -9.38 2.29
CA ARG A 74 -19.39 -9.61 2.87
C ARG A 74 -19.60 -11.13 2.84
N SER A 75 -19.38 -11.80 3.97
CA SER A 75 -19.79 -13.20 4.13
C SER A 75 -21.29 -13.24 3.92
N LYS A 76 -21.77 -14.15 3.05
CA LYS A 76 -23.20 -14.46 2.97
C LYS A 76 -23.68 -14.83 4.39
N GLN A 77 -24.58 -14.00 4.93
CA GLN A 77 -25.52 -14.22 6.03
C GLN A 77 -25.12 -15.22 7.14
N ALA A 78 -24.77 -14.70 8.32
CA ALA A 78 -25.21 -15.36 9.55
C ALA A 78 -26.63 -14.85 9.84
N ALA A 79 -27.64 -15.50 9.25
CA ALA A 79 -28.98 -15.40 9.78
C ALA A 79 -28.90 -15.98 11.20
N VAL A 80 -29.12 -15.14 12.20
CA VAL A 80 -29.39 -15.58 13.56
C VAL A 80 -30.88 -15.94 13.57
N PRO A 81 -31.29 -17.22 13.57
CA PRO A 81 -32.66 -17.54 13.89
C PRO A 81 -32.89 -17.17 15.37
N ALA A 82 -33.96 -16.41 15.60
CA ALA A 82 -34.49 -16.09 16.92
C ALA A 82 -35.13 -17.32 17.57
#